data_AF-W9W4B6-F1
#
_entry.id   AF-W9W4B6-F1
#
_cell.length_a   1.000
_cell.length_b   1.000
_cell.length_c   1.000
_cell.angle_alpha   90.00
_cell.angle_beta   90.00
_cell.angle_gamma   90.00
#
_symmetry.space_group_name_H-M   'P 1'
#
loop_
_entity.id
_entity.type
_entity.pdbx_description
1 polymer ?
#
loop_
_entity_poly.entity_id
_entity_poly.type
_entity_poly.pdbx_seq_one_letter_code
_entity_poly.pdbx_strand_id
1 'polypeptide(L)'
;MFGTQPRIPGPETSGIQPSVKQSLETQALELVFEAARADDPSAIFLDLTRRKAFRANGRFSKFGPDVDINEAKAMSFVAESTHSVPVPKVFRAKTFEDGTTVVETKYILGKTLQESWPTLSVEEKKSFANE
;
A
#
# COMPACT_ATOMS: atom_id res chain seq x y z
N MET A 1 14.08 57.63 -28.97
CA MET A 1 12.69 57.14 -29.11
C MET A 1 12.76 55.63 -29.24
N PHE A 2 12.44 54.90 -28.18
CA PHE A 2 12.40 53.42 -28.21
C PHE A 2 10.93 53.01 -28.14
N GLY A 3 10.44 52.40 -29.23
CA GLY A 3 9.05 51.93 -29.33
C GLY A 3 8.85 50.65 -28.54
N THR A 4 7.86 50.64 -27.66
CA THR A 4 7.37 49.47 -26.95
C THR A 4 6.55 48.60 -27.90
N GLN A 5 6.97 47.36 -28.15
CA GLN A 5 6.11 46.36 -28.81
C GLN A 5 5.12 45.78 -27.80
N PRO A 6 3.85 45.52 -28.19
CA PRO A 6 2.88 44.87 -27.32
C PRO A 6 3.20 43.37 -27.16
N ARG A 7 3.19 42.89 -25.90
CA ARG A 7 3.20 41.46 -25.58
C ARG A 7 1.89 40.83 -26.05
N ILE A 8 1.99 39.84 -26.93
CA ILE A 8 0.88 38.92 -27.24
C ILE A 8 0.70 37.99 -26.02
N PRO A 9 -0.48 37.90 -25.40
CA PRO A 9 -0.73 36.89 -24.38
C PRO A 9 -0.75 35.50 -25.06
N GLY A 10 0.16 34.62 -24.63
CA GLY A 10 0.17 33.22 -25.05
C GLY A 10 -1.09 32.50 -24.55
N PRO A 11 -1.51 31.40 -25.19
CA PRO A 11 -2.71 30.69 -24.80
C PRO A 11 -2.53 30.14 -23.38
N GLU A 12 -3.40 30.57 -22.48
CA GLU A 12 -3.60 29.94 -21.19
C GLU A 12 -4.06 28.50 -21.44
N THR A 13 -3.12 27.55 -21.40
CA THR A 13 -3.46 26.15 -21.24
C THR A 13 -3.98 25.98 -19.82
N SER A 14 -5.28 26.22 -19.65
CA SER A 14 -6.06 25.69 -18.54
C SER A 14 -5.95 24.17 -18.60
N GLY A 15 -4.91 23.65 -17.96
CA GLY A 15 -4.67 22.23 -17.79
C GLY A 15 -5.68 21.69 -16.79
N ILE A 16 -6.93 21.53 -17.24
CA ILE A 16 -7.86 20.61 -16.60
C ILE A 16 -7.23 19.22 -16.80
N GLN A 17 -6.48 18.75 -15.80
CA GLN A 17 -6.09 17.34 -15.75
C GLN A 17 -7.38 16.53 -15.87
N PRO A 18 -7.49 15.58 -16.80
CA PRO A 18 -8.66 14.74 -16.87
C PRO A 18 -8.78 14.01 -15.54
N SER A 19 -9.94 14.17 -14.89
CA SER A 19 -10.37 13.32 -13.79
C SER A 19 -10.36 11.88 -14.32
N VAL A 20 -9.29 11.14 -14.00
CA VAL A 20 -9.21 9.72 -14.30
C VAL A 20 -10.32 9.07 -13.49
N LYS A 21 -11.33 8.55 -14.19
CA LYS A 21 -12.40 7.79 -13.54
C LYS A 21 -11.77 6.57 -12.88
N GLN A 22 -12.07 6.35 -11.60
CA GLN A 22 -11.63 5.15 -10.90
C GLN A 22 -12.13 3.90 -11.63
N SER A 23 -11.27 2.90 -11.75
CA SER A 23 -11.61 1.62 -12.37
C SER A 23 -12.62 0.86 -11.51
N LEU A 24 -13.33 -0.10 -12.12
CA LEU A 24 -14.26 -0.96 -11.39
C LEU A 24 -13.54 -1.78 -10.32
N GLU A 25 -12.29 -2.18 -10.56
CA GLU A 25 -11.48 -2.90 -9.59
C GLU A 25 -11.10 -2.04 -8.39
N THR A 26 -10.75 -0.76 -8.60
CA THR A 26 -10.50 0.19 -7.51
C THR A 26 -11.76 0.38 -6.67
N GLN A 27 -12.91 0.59 -7.32
CA GLN A 27 -14.20 0.74 -6.63
C GLN A 27 -14.56 -0.51 -5.82
N ALA A 28 -14.32 -1.70 -6.37
CA ALA A 28 -14.55 -2.95 -5.66
C ALA A 28 -13.65 -3.08 -4.43
N LEU A 29 -12.36 -2.71 -4.52
CA LEU A 29 -11.47 -2.69 -3.35
C LEU A 29 -11.92 -1.71 -2.28
N GLU A 30 -12.39 -0.53 -2.67
CA GLU A 30 -12.93 0.47 -1.75
C GLU A 30 -14.17 -0.07 -1.02
N LEU A 31 -15.08 -0.74 -1.71
CA LEU A 31 -16.25 -1.37 -1.07
C LEU A 31 -15.85 -2.43 -0.04
N VAL A 32 -14.85 -3.27 -0.34
CA VAL A 32 -14.37 -4.28 0.62
C VAL A 32 -13.67 -3.60 1.80
N PHE A 33 -12.92 -2.52 1.56
CA PHE A 33 -12.27 -1.74 2.60
C PHE A 33 -13.28 -1.09 3.56
N GLU A 34 -14.33 -0.45 3.03
CA GLU A 34 -15.39 0.13 3.86
C GLU A 34 -16.20 -0.94 4.61
N ALA A 35 -16.45 -2.08 3.97
CA ALA A 35 -17.09 -3.22 4.65
C ALA A 35 -16.23 -3.75 5.81
N ALA A 36 -14.91 -3.91 5.59
CA ALA A 36 -13.98 -4.33 6.64
C ALA A 36 -13.93 -3.31 7.79
N ARG A 37 -13.94 -2.02 7.48
CA ARG A 37 -13.98 -0.94 8.48
C ARG A 37 -15.26 -1.00 9.32
N ALA A 38 -16.40 -1.22 8.67
CA ALA A 38 -17.70 -1.26 9.35
C ALA A 38 -17.84 -2.50 10.25
N ASP A 39 -17.31 -3.65 9.81
CA ASP A 39 -17.33 -4.91 10.56
C ASP A 39 -16.33 -4.93 11.73
N ASP A 40 -15.09 -4.54 11.47
CA ASP A 40 -14.01 -4.54 12.46
C ASP A 40 -13.04 -3.37 12.20
N PRO A 41 -13.14 -2.26 12.94
CA PRO A 41 -12.22 -1.13 12.78
C PRO A 41 -10.74 -1.49 12.99
N SER A 42 -10.43 -2.54 13.78
CA SER A 42 -9.06 -3.02 13.97
C SER A 42 -8.50 -3.74 12.74
N ALA A 43 -9.34 -4.04 11.75
CA ALA A 43 -8.94 -4.58 10.48
C ALA A 43 -8.30 -3.53 9.56
N ILE A 44 -8.42 -2.24 9.90
CA ILE A 44 -7.83 -1.13 9.14
C ILE A 44 -6.48 -0.76 9.75
N PHE A 45 -5.40 -0.99 9.00
CA PHE A 45 -4.03 -0.71 9.43
C PHE A 45 -3.55 0.66 8.95
N LEU A 46 -4.07 1.11 7.81
CA LEU A 46 -3.73 2.40 7.22
C LEU A 46 -4.92 2.93 6.40
N ASP A 47 -5.26 4.19 6.62
CA ASP A 47 -6.25 4.91 5.83
C ASP A 47 -5.71 6.29 5.44
N LEU A 48 -4.97 6.33 4.33
CA LEU A 48 -4.52 7.58 3.72
C LEU A 48 -5.11 7.68 2.31
N THR A 49 -5.33 8.91 1.84
CA THR A 49 -5.96 9.20 0.55
C THR A 49 -5.33 8.46 -0.63
N ARG A 50 -4.00 8.30 -0.63
CA ARG A 50 -3.24 7.67 -1.73
C ARG A 50 -2.74 6.26 -1.40
N ARG A 51 -3.03 5.76 -0.20
CA ARG A 51 -2.58 4.45 0.27
C ARG A 51 -3.43 3.95 1.43
N LYS A 52 -4.05 2.79 1.24
CA LYS A 52 -4.86 2.10 2.25
C LYS A 52 -4.29 0.70 2.50
N ALA A 53 -4.44 0.22 3.73
CA ALA A 53 -4.05 -1.13 4.13
C ALA A 53 -5.05 -1.72 5.11
N PHE A 54 -5.53 -2.92 4.82
CA PHE A 54 -6.56 -3.57 5.63
C PHE A 54 -6.47 -5.10 5.57
N ARG A 55 -7.11 -5.79 6.52
CA ARG A 55 -7.37 -7.23 6.44
C ARG A 55 -8.84 -7.50 6.15
N ALA A 56 -9.09 -8.46 5.27
CA ALA A 56 -10.43 -8.99 5.01
C ALA A 56 -10.31 -10.40 4.45
N ASN A 57 -11.24 -11.30 4.80
CA ASN A 57 -11.31 -12.66 4.23
C ASN A 57 -9.98 -13.45 4.32
N GLY A 58 -9.24 -13.31 5.42
CA GLY A 58 -7.94 -13.97 5.62
C GLY A 58 -6.79 -13.42 4.77
N ARG A 59 -7.02 -12.33 4.04
CA ARG A 59 -6.03 -11.62 3.23
C ARG A 59 -5.68 -10.29 3.88
N PHE A 60 -4.46 -9.85 3.61
CA PHE A 60 -4.02 -8.49 3.86
C PHE A 60 -3.84 -7.80 2.51
N SER A 61 -4.45 -6.63 2.35
CA SER A 61 -4.47 -5.90 1.09
C SER A 61 -3.95 -4.48 1.30
N LYS A 62 -2.97 -4.09 0.48
CA LYS A 62 -2.51 -2.72 0.30
C LYS A 62 -2.97 -2.24 -1.06
N PHE A 63 -3.57 -1.06 -1.14
CA PHE A 63 -3.93 -0.47 -2.43
C PHE A 63 -3.85 1.05 -2.44
N GLY A 64 -3.67 1.62 -3.63
CA GLY A 64 -3.58 3.05 -3.88
C GLY A 64 -2.53 3.40 -4.93
N PRO A 65 -2.51 4.64 -5.44
CA PRO A 65 -1.51 5.08 -6.42
C PRO A 65 -0.08 5.10 -5.88
N ASP A 66 0.11 5.16 -4.55
CA ASP A 66 1.44 5.18 -3.92
C ASP A 66 1.88 3.79 -3.39
N VAL A 67 1.18 2.72 -3.80
CA VAL A 67 1.61 1.35 -3.51
C VAL A 67 2.61 0.90 -4.58
N ASP A 68 3.80 0.50 -4.15
CA ASP A 68 4.83 -0.01 -5.06
C ASP A 68 4.64 -1.50 -5.33
N ILE A 69 4.46 -1.86 -6.60
CA ILE A 69 4.34 -3.25 -7.05
C ILE A 69 5.63 -4.05 -6.81
N ASN A 70 6.78 -3.40 -6.70
CA ASN A 70 8.05 -4.05 -6.40
C ASN A 70 8.09 -4.61 -4.96
N GLU A 71 7.21 -4.15 -4.05
CA GLU A 71 7.03 -4.76 -2.73
C GLU A 71 6.68 -6.26 -2.88
N ALA A 72 5.77 -6.58 -3.80
CA ALA A 72 5.37 -7.96 -4.07
C ALA A 72 6.51 -8.79 -4.68
N LYS A 73 7.28 -8.20 -5.61
CA LYS A 73 8.43 -8.88 -6.23
C LYS A 73 9.51 -9.22 -5.21
N ALA A 74 9.81 -8.27 -4.32
CA ALA A 74 10.76 -8.46 -3.24
C ALA A 74 10.29 -9.58 -2.28
N MET A 75 9.02 -9.57 -1.88
CA MET A 75 8.46 -10.64 -1.04
C MET A 75 8.54 -12.01 -1.72
N SER A 76 8.17 -12.11 -3.01
CA SER A 76 8.28 -13.37 -3.77
C SER A 76 9.72 -13.86 -3.86
N PHE A 77 10.68 -12.97 -4.13
CA PHE A 77 12.09 -13.32 -4.17
C PHE A 77 12.61 -13.85 -2.83
N VAL A 78 12.26 -13.19 -1.71
CA VAL A 78 12.66 -13.66 -0.37
C VAL A 78 11.97 -14.97 -0.02
N ALA A 79 10.73 -15.18 -0.44
CA ALA A 79 9.99 -16.43 -0.21
C ALA A 79 10.65 -17.65 -0.89
N GLU A 80 11.39 -17.42 -1.97
CA GLU A 80 12.15 -18.45 -2.69
C GLU A 80 13.58 -18.62 -2.14
N SER A 81 14.02 -17.76 -1.22
CA SER A 81 15.34 -17.82 -0.61
C SER A 81 15.45 -18.93 0.43
N THR A 82 16.69 -19.27 0.81
CA THR A 82 16.99 -20.25 1.87
C THR A 82 16.87 -19.66 3.29
N HIS A 83 16.46 -18.39 3.43
CA HIS A 83 16.34 -17.74 4.72
C HIS A 83 15.10 -18.24 5.49
N SER A 84 15.23 -18.38 6.81
CA SER A 84 14.16 -18.86 7.70
C SER A 84 13.15 -17.78 8.11
N VAL A 85 13.34 -16.53 7.66
CA VAL A 85 12.46 -15.42 8.01
C VAL A 85 11.11 -15.60 7.29
N PRO A 86 9.99 -15.70 8.02
CA PRO A 86 8.69 -15.86 7.39
C PRO A 86 8.30 -14.57 6.65
N VAL A 87 8.12 -14.67 5.34
CA VAL A 87 7.55 -13.59 4.53
C VAL A 87 6.11 -13.90 4.11
N PRO A 88 5.23 -12.89 3.98
CA PRO A 88 3.87 -13.12 3.52
C PRO A 88 3.84 -13.70 2.10
N LYS A 89 3.05 -14.77 1.91
CA LYS A 89 2.76 -15.29 0.57
C LYS A 89 1.97 -14.24 -0.22
N VAL A 90 2.47 -13.85 -1.39
CA VAL A 90 1.77 -12.97 -2.32
C VAL A 90 0.69 -13.76 -3.06
N PHE A 91 -0.54 -13.26 -3.08
CA PHE A 91 -1.65 -13.82 -3.87
C PHE A 91 -1.89 -13.04 -5.16
N ARG A 92 -1.73 -11.70 -5.10
CA ARG A 92 -2.01 -10.80 -6.21
C ARG A 92 -1.13 -9.57 -6.12
N ALA A 93 -0.59 -9.13 -7.24
CA ALA A 93 0.06 -7.83 -7.39
C ALA A 93 -0.25 -7.29 -8.80
N LYS A 94 -0.93 -6.14 -8.89
CA LYS A 94 -1.36 -5.58 -10.17
C LYS A 94 -1.52 -4.06 -10.04
N THR A 95 -1.15 -3.34 -11.08
CA THR A 95 -1.55 -1.94 -11.29
C THR A 95 -2.72 -1.91 -12.27
N PHE A 96 -3.79 -1.22 -11.91
CA PHE A 96 -4.99 -1.07 -12.72
C PHE A 96 -4.84 0.08 -13.72
N GLU A 97 -5.79 0.19 -14.65
CA GLU A 97 -5.77 1.22 -15.69
C GLU A 97 -5.83 2.65 -15.13
N ASP A 98 -6.44 2.83 -13.95
CA ASP A 98 -6.53 4.12 -13.28
C ASP A 98 -5.27 4.49 -12.47
N GLY A 99 -4.22 3.66 -12.52
CA GLY A 99 -2.98 3.84 -11.78
C GLY A 99 -2.99 3.33 -10.35
N THR A 100 -4.11 2.78 -9.87
CA THR A 100 -4.16 2.14 -8.55
C THR A 100 -3.38 0.85 -8.57
N THR A 101 -2.38 0.73 -7.70
CA THR A 101 -1.69 -0.54 -7.48
C THR A 101 -2.33 -1.26 -6.30
N VAL A 102 -2.50 -2.57 -6.43
CA VAL A 102 -2.90 -3.47 -5.33
C VAL A 102 -1.83 -4.53 -5.12
N VAL A 103 -1.55 -4.82 -3.84
CA VAL A 103 -0.78 -5.97 -3.39
C VAL A 103 -1.61 -6.70 -2.33
N GLU A 104 -1.98 -7.95 -2.61
CA GLU A 104 -2.69 -8.83 -1.68
C GLU A 104 -1.79 -9.97 -1.23
N THR A 105 -1.69 -10.18 0.07
CA THR A 105 -0.86 -11.22 0.68
C THR A 105 -1.64 -12.02 1.71
N LYS A 106 -1.07 -13.14 2.15
CA LYS A 106 -1.52 -13.82 3.37
C LYS A 106 -1.38 -12.87 4.56
N TYR A 107 -2.43 -12.75 5.37
CA TYR A 107 -2.33 -12.09 6.66
C TYR A 107 -1.58 -13.00 7.66
N ILE A 108 -0.56 -12.47 8.33
CA ILE A 108 0.18 -13.18 9.37
C ILE A 108 -0.34 -12.69 10.71
N LEU A 109 -1.02 -13.57 11.44
CA LEU A 109 -1.47 -13.29 12.80
C LEU A 109 -0.26 -13.32 13.74
N GLY A 110 -0.11 -12.27 14.55
CA GLY A 110 0.94 -12.19 15.54
C GLY A 110 0.89 -10.88 16.32
N LYS A 111 1.75 -10.78 17.32
CA LYS A 111 2.02 -9.51 18.01
C LYS A 111 3.21 -8.84 17.34
N THR A 112 3.16 -7.53 17.23
CA THR A 112 4.32 -6.75 16.80
C THR A 112 5.45 -6.89 17.83
N LEU A 113 6.68 -6.66 17.38
CA LEU A 113 7.81 -6.63 18.30
C LEU A 113 7.62 -5.52 19.34
N GLN A 114 7.09 -4.36 18.95
CA GLN A 114 6.81 -3.24 19.85
C GLN A 114 5.88 -3.60 21.01
N GLU A 115 4.86 -4.42 20.77
CA GLU A 115 3.95 -4.91 21.82
C GLU A 115 4.60 -5.94 22.74
N SER A 116 5.41 -6.84 22.16
CA SER A 116 6.01 -7.94 22.91
C SER A 116 7.26 -7.51 23.68
N TRP A 117 8.02 -6.54 23.16
CA TRP A 117 9.35 -6.15 23.64
C TRP A 117 9.43 -5.82 25.14
N PRO A 118 8.47 -5.08 25.74
CA PRO A 118 8.52 -4.76 27.17
C PRO A 118 8.45 -5.99 28.07
N THR A 119 7.78 -7.06 27.62
CA THR A 119 7.55 -8.28 28.41
C THR A 119 8.61 -9.36 28.19
N LEU A 120 9.48 -9.20 27.19
CA LEU A 120 10.56 -10.15 26.92
C LEU A 120 11.68 -10.04 27.96
N SER A 121 12.18 -11.21 28.39
CA SER A 121 13.41 -11.35 29.15
C SER A 121 14.63 -10.85 28.37
N VAL A 122 15.76 -10.69 29.06
CA VAL A 122 17.01 -10.28 28.42
C VAL A 122 17.47 -11.34 27.42
N GLU A 123 17.29 -12.61 27.75
CA GLU A 123 17.63 -13.76 26.91
C GLU A 123 16.79 -13.81 25.64
N GLU A 124 15.48 -13.59 25.74
CA GLU A 124 14.58 -13.53 24.59
C GLU A 124 14.88 -12.32 23.70
N LYS A 125 15.26 -11.17 24.27
CA LYS A 125 15.69 -10.01 23.46
C LYS A 125 16.97 -10.30 22.69
N LYS A 126 17.92 -11.00 23.33
CA LYS A 126 19.18 -11.40 22.69
C LYS A 126 18.97 -12.36 21.53
N SER A 127 17.98 -13.26 21.60
CA SER A 127 17.74 -14.21 20.51
C SER A 127 17.28 -13.54 19.21
N PHE A 128 16.63 -12.37 19.27
CA PHE A 128 16.30 -11.58 18.06
C PHE A 128 17.49 -10.84 17.45
N ALA A 129 18.56 -10.62 18.23
CA ALA A 129 19.74 -9.86 17.80
C ALA A 129 20.91 -10.77 17.33
N ASN A 130 20.82 -12.06 17.61
CA ASN A 130 21.82 -13.06 17.22
C ASN A 130 21.32 -13.83 15.97
N GLU A 131 21.55 -13.26 14.79
CA GLU A 131 21.55 -13.96 13.50
C GLU A 131 22.97 -14.11 12.97
#